data_AF-A0A1S2X6W7-F1
#
_entry.id   AF-A0A1S2X6W7-F1
#
_cell.length_a   1.000
_cell.length_b   1.000
_cell.length_c   1.000
_cell.angle_alpha   90.00
_cell.angle_beta   90.00
_cell.angle_gamma   90.00
#
_symmetry.space_group_name_H-M   'P 1'
#
loop_
_entity.id
_entity.type
_entity.pdbx_description
1 polymer ?
#
loop_
_entity_poly.entity_id
_entity_poly.type
_entity_poly.pdbx_seq_one_letter_code
_entity_poly.pdbx_strand_id
1 'polypeptide(L)'
;MYTIHFYVLFVLLTVRCSSSFIGNGENYRRNLSLELNPGLNSSLMPLPPGVGLLHVRALGKNNTLHYLLCSQGAPALLLVHTNSTSSKVKVDWPAFLVQNTTGSLKLTPESSVLYSNTLVFTRLWEYDDVNDTAVPEHLPPSSFFQPYELQNFTWDDLNKTLDPMAYTALLCGRDASESFSNGSLCLKFSAFDVEGRDQGWPSLLHNANSSQLRVVLDGVVPRSNRSRFSLELQVVGGTQSMSRVDVLRSIDDEYTPSIFKVSQWVSSPVNSTSPVLGYAQWKPVAYRRPSPVFEDATPCRHSTPVPIAQLPPSGLVLAYYGGESQTTGLNMTFSITGDPFYNTTNYLSWTVLVGLGSPPVDSFSPLVLVIMAVGLGTPMLIILLGGVCVCVRKNRPQPQVYEPIN
;
A
#
# COMPACT_ATOMS: atom_id res chain seq x y z
N MET A 1 32.00 44.38 -4.17
CA MET A 1 31.54 43.77 -5.43
C MET A 1 31.93 42.29 -5.58
N TYR A 2 33.16 41.86 -5.24
CA TYR A 2 33.58 40.45 -5.40
C TYR A 2 32.78 39.42 -4.57
N THR A 3 32.34 39.76 -3.37
CA THR A 3 31.54 38.88 -2.49
C THR A 3 30.15 38.59 -3.04
N ILE A 4 29.49 39.56 -3.68
CA ILE A 4 28.15 39.39 -4.25
C ILE A 4 28.18 38.46 -5.47
N HIS A 5 29.22 38.59 -6.32
CA HIS A 5 29.40 37.69 -7.46
C HIS A 5 29.66 36.23 -7.04
N PHE A 6 30.35 36.01 -5.92
CA PHE A 6 30.61 34.66 -5.41
C PHE A 6 29.34 33.98 -4.87
N TYR A 7 28.48 34.73 -4.16
CA TYR A 7 27.18 34.22 -3.70
C TYR A 7 26.23 33.91 -4.87
N VAL A 8 26.17 34.79 -5.87
CA VAL A 8 25.32 34.56 -7.07
C VAL A 8 25.83 33.36 -7.86
N LEU A 9 27.14 33.21 -8.02
CA LEU A 9 27.73 32.05 -8.70
C LEU A 9 27.50 30.75 -7.91
N PHE A 10 27.59 30.78 -6.59
CA PHE A 10 27.31 29.63 -5.72
C PHE A 10 25.84 29.22 -5.80
N VAL A 11 24.90 30.16 -5.70
CA VAL A 11 23.46 29.91 -5.87
C VAL A 11 23.18 29.32 -7.25
N LEU A 12 23.79 29.86 -8.31
CA LEU A 12 23.65 29.33 -9.67
C LEU A 12 24.26 27.93 -9.83
N LEU A 13 25.39 27.62 -9.17
CA LEU A 13 26.00 26.30 -9.18
C LEU A 13 25.16 25.27 -8.39
N THR A 14 24.62 25.66 -7.23
CA THR A 14 23.74 24.78 -6.44
C THR A 14 22.42 24.53 -7.17
N VAL A 15 21.87 25.53 -7.87
CA VAL A 15 20.66 25.39 -8.70
C VAL A 15 20.93 24.53 -9.94
N ARG A 16 22.11 24.64 -10.57
CA ARG A 16 22.48 23.77 -11.70
C ARG A 16 22.76 22.33 -11.28
N CYS A 17 23.41 22.12 -10.12
CA CYS A 17 23.59 20.76 -9.58
C CYS A 17 22.25 20.13 -9.20
N SER A 18 21.33 20.87 -8.55
CA SER A 18 20.00 20.36 -8.22
C SER A 18 19.15 20.09 -9.47
N SER A 19 19.29 20.87 -10.55
CA SER A 19 18.63 20.56 -11.83
C SER A 19 19.13 19.27 -12.50
N SER A 20 20.34 18.80 -12.20
CA SER A 20 20.84 17.49 -12.64
C SER A 20 20.31 16.32 -11.78
N PHE A 21 19.75 16.61 -10.60
CA PHE A 21 19.01 15.65 -9.77
C PHE A 21 17.51 15.62 -10.06
N ILE A 22 17.00 16.53 -10.91
CA ILE A 22 15.65 16.44 -11.44
C ILE A 22 15.69 15.34 -12.51
N GLY A 23 15.51 14.10 -12.07
CA GLY A 23 15.37 12.95 -12.94
C GLY A 23 14.24 13.21 -13.93
N ASN A 24 14.60 13.47 -15.18
CA ASN A 24 13.68 13.46 -16.31
C ASN A 24 13.37 11.98 -16.62
N GLY A 25 12.73 11.29 -15.68
CA GLY A 25 12.25 9.93 -15.88
C GLY A 25 11.11 10.00 -16.88
N GLU A 26 11.23 9.32 -18.01
CA GLU A 26 10.05 9.06 -18.84
C GLU A 26 9.00 8.39 -17.94
N ASN A 27 7.94 9.13 -17.58
CA ASN A 27 6.87 8.62 -16.75
C ASN A 27 6.22 7.44 -17.46
N TYR A 28 6.62 6.22 -17.08
CA TYR A 28 6.04 5.01 -17.60
C TYR A 28 4.52 5.04 -17.35
N ARG A 29 3.77 4.90 -18.43
CA ARG A 29 2.30 4.97 -18.42
C ARG A 29 1.69 3.67 -18.89
N ARG A 30 0.56 3.30 -18.30
CA ARG A 30 -0.33 2.26 -18.81
C ARG A 30 -1.64 2.85 -19.30
N ASN A 31 -2.26 2.22 -20.27
CA ASN A 31 -3.63 2.56 -20.65
C ASN A 31 -4.61 1.69 -19.84
N LEU A 32 -5.48 2.34 -19.06
CA LEU A 32 -6.42 1.68 -18.18
C LEU A 32 -7.79 1.55 -18.84
N SER A 33 -8.42 0.40 -18.64
CA SER A 33 -9.83 0.17 -18.93
C SER A 33 -10.46 -0.56 -17.76
N LEU A 34 -11.70 -0.21 -17.45
CA LEU A 34 -12.43 -0.72 -16.30
C LEU A 34 -13.76 -1.28 -16.78
N GLU A 35 -14.06 -2.51 -16.37
CA GLU A 35 -15.27 -3.25 -16.71
C GLU A 35 -15.85 -3.89 -15.45
N LEU A 36 -17.16 -3.75 -15.24
CA LEU A 36 -17.87 -4.46 -14.18
C LEU A 36 -18.48 -5.73 -14.76
N ASN A 37 -18.24 -6.85 -14.09
CA ASN A 37 -18.72 -8.18 -14.46
C ASN A 37 -18.34 -8.56 -15.91
N PRO A 38 -17.03 -8.74 -16.20
CA PRO A 38 -16.55 -8.93 -17.55
C PRO A 38 -17.21 -10.11 -18.27
N GLY A 39 -17.74 -9.86 -19.46
CA GLY A 39 -18.41 -10.87 -20.28
C GLY A 39 -19.77 -11.35 -19.75
N LEU A 40 -20.33 -10.74 -18.71
CA LEU A 40 -21.67 -11.07 -18.25
C LEU A 40 -22.72 -10.45 -19.17
N ASN A 41 -23.69 -11.26 -19.61
CA ASN A 41 -24.86 -10.76 -20.32
C ASN A 41 -26.03 -10.66 -19.36
N SER A 42 -26.14 -9.54 -18.64
CA SER A 42 -27.08 -9.34 -17.51
C SER A 42 -28.54 -9.53 -17.90
N SER A 43 -28.89 -9.35 -19.17
CA SER A 43 -30.24 -9.60 -19.70
C SER A 43 -30.63 -11.07 -19.69
N LEU A 44 -29.65 -11.99 -19.69
CA LEU A 44 -29.85 -13.44 -19.71
C LEU A 44 -29.62 -14.08 -18.35
N MET A 45 -28.82 -13.45 -17.48
CA MET A 45 -28.51 -13.99 -16.15
C MET A 45 -28.33 -12.87 -15.11
N PRO A 46 -29.31 -12.66 -14.21
CA PRO A 46 -29.16 -11.72 -13.12
C PRO A 46 -28.16 -12.27 -12.09
N LEU A 47 -27.30 -11.40 -11.57
CA LEU A 47 -26.38 -11.72 -10.49
C LEU A 47 -27.12 -11.84 -9.16
N PRO A 48 -26.72 -12.78 -8.28
CA PRO A 48 -27.15 -12.77 -6.89
C PRO A 48 -26.80 -11.44 -6.22
N PRO A 49 -27.64 -10.92 -5.29
CA PRO A 49 -27.31 -9.73 -4.52
C PRO A 49 -25.94 -9.85 -3.83
N GLY A 50 -25.15 -8.78 -3.88
CA GLY A 50 -23.83 -8.71 -3.25
C GLY A 50 -22.70 -9.40 -4.02
N VAL A 51 -22.96 -10.01 -5.18
CA VAL A 51 -21.90 -10.54 -6.05
C VAL A 51 -21.52 -9.51 -7.11
N GLY A 52 -20.25 -9.10 -7.10
CA GLY A 52 -19.66 -8.27 -8.14
C GLY A 52 -18.22 -8.65 -8.41
N LEU A 53 -17.81 -8.50 -9.67
CA LEU A 53 -16.44 -8.70 -10.13
C LEU A 53 -16.02 -7.50 -10.96
N LEU A 54 -15.27 -6.59 -10.34
CA LEU A 54 -14.66 -5.46 -11.04
C LEU A 54 -13.37 -5.93 -11.70
N HIS A 55 -13.17 -5.60 -12.97
CA HIS A 55 -11.93 -5.86 -13.69
C HIS A 55 -11.33 -4.54 -14.19
N VAL A 56 -10.10 -4.24 -13.76
CA VAL A 56 -9.28 -3.20 -14.38
C VAL A 56 -8.15 -3.85 -15.16
N ARG A 57 -8.04 -3.47 -16.43
CA ARG A 57 -6.98 -3.89 -17.35
C ARG A 57 -6.04 -2.73 -17.60
N ALA A 58 -4.78 -2.89 -17.20
CA ALA A 58 -3.72 -1.91 -17.36
C ALA A 58 -2.73 -2.35 -18.43
N LEU A 59 -2.91 -1.83 -19.65
CA LEU A 59 -2.14 -2.16 -20.83
C LEU A 59 -0.81 -1.40 -20.84
N GLY A 60 0.31 -2.13 -20.83
CA GLY A 60 1.65 -1.60 -21.02
C GLY A 60 2.14 -1.77 -22.46
N LYS A 61 3.42 -1.44 -22.72
CA LYS A 61 4.04 -1.56 -24.05
C LYS A 61 4.02 -3.01 -24.59
N ASN A 62 4.46 -3.97 -23.76
CA ASN A 62 4.63 -5.39 -24.14
C ASN A 62 3.96 -6.37 -23.15
N ASN A 63 3.20 -5.88 -22.19
CA ASN A 63 2.60 -6.68 -21.13
C ASN A 63 1.28 -6.07 -20.66
N THR A 64 0.45 -6.85 -19.95
CA THR A 64 -0.80 -6.37 -19.37
C THR A 64 -0.87 -6.76 -17.89
N LEU A 65 -1.35 -5.84 -17.05
CA LEU A 65 -1.78 -6.16 -15.70
C LEU A 65 -3.29 -6.24 -15.65
N HIS A 66 -3.79 -7.25 -14.96
CA HIS A 66 -5.21 -7.44 -14.69
C HIS A 66 -5.41 -7.36 -13.18
N TYR A 67 -6.22 -6.41 -12.74
CA TYR A 67 -6.68 -6.28 -11.36
C TYR A 67 -8.15 -6.71 -11.30
N LEU A 68 -8.48 -7.67 -10.46
CA LEU A 68 -9.86 -8.12 -10.28
C LEU A 68 -10.26 -8.02 -8.81
N LEU A 69 -11.20 -7.13 -8.49
CA LEU A 69 -11.79 -7.02 -7.16
C LEU A 69 -13.13 -7.78 -7.16
N CYS A 70 -13.28 -8.73 -6.24
CA CYS A 70 -14.48 -9.54 -6.14
C CYS A 70 -15.07 -9.49 -4.73
N SER A 71 -16.40 -9.49 -4.64
CA SER A 71 -17.18 -9.55 -3.40
C SER A 71 -17.86 -10.91 -3.16
N GLN A 72 -17.59 -11.91 -4.00
CA GLN A 72 -18.16 -13.25 -3.84
C GLN A 72 -17.40 -14.03 -2.75
N GLY A 73 -18.02 -14.21 -1.59
CA GLY A 73 -17.35 -14.74 -0.40
C GLY A 73 -16.45 -13.68 0.22
N ALA A 74 -15.30 -14.09 0.77
CA ALA A 74 -14.33 -13.16 1.34
C ALA A 74 -13.79 -12.24 0.23
N PRO A 75 -13.85 -10.91 0.41
CA PRO A 75 -13.49 -9.97 -0.65
C PRO A 75 -12.00 -10.07 -0.96
N ALA A 76 -11.69 -10.06 -2.25
CA ALA A 76 -10.36 -10.38 -2.74
C ALA A 76 -9.96 -9.51 -3.93
N LEU A 77 -8.69 -9.12 -3.97
CA LEU A 77 -8.06 -8.44 -5.09
C LEU A 77 -7.01 -9.34 -5.72
N LEU A 78 -7.32 -9.86 -6.91
CA LEU A 78 -6.40 -10.63 -7.75
C LEU A 78 -5.61 -9.70 -8.66
N LEU A 79 -4.28 -9.85 -8.66
CA LEU A 79 -3.36 -9.27 -9.63
C LEU A 79 -2.82 -10.38 -10.52
N VAL A 80 -2.92 -10.21 -11.84
CA VAL A 80 -2.29 -11.08 -12.84
C VAL A 80 -1.46 -10.28 -13.82
N HIS A 81 -0.23 -10.73 -14.06
CA HIS A 81 0.67 -10.17 -15.06
C HIS A 81 0.84 -11.12 -16.24
N THR A 82 0.65 -10.58 -17.45
CA THR A 82 0.83 -11.32 -18.70
C THR A 82 1.86 -10.66 -19.60
N ASN A 83 2.61 -11.44 -20.37
CA ASN A 83 3.52 -10.95 -21.42
C ASN A 83 2.81 -10.67 -22.76
N SER A 84 1.51 -10.37 -22.72
CA SER A 84 0.70 -10.14 -23.90
C SER A 84 -0.10 -8.85 -23.77
N THR A 85 -0.15 -8.05 -24.83
CA THR A 85 -0.99 -6.85 -24.94
C THR A 85 -2.42 -7.17 -25.39
N SER A 86 -2.70 -8.43 -25.72
CA SER A 86 -4.02 -8.91 -26.16
C SER A 86 -4.67 -9.87 -25.18
N SER A 87 -4.06 -10.10 -24.00
CA SER A 87 -4.65 -10.97 -22.97
C SER A 87 -6.00 -10.43 -22.49
N LYS A 88 -6.94 -11.36 -22.30
CA LYS A 88 -8.32 -11.09 -21.86
C LYS A 88 -8.70 -12.02 -20.72
N VAL A 89 -9.52 -11.49 -19.80
CA VAL A 89 -10.20 -12.28 -18.78
C VAL A 89 -11.38 -13.00 -19.43
N LYS A 90 -11.56 -14.27 -19.12
CA LYS A 90 -12.75 -15.05 -19.45
C LYS A 90 -13.35 -15.59 -18.16
N VAL A 91 -14.65 -15.37 -18.00
CA VAL A 91 -15.42 -15.85 -16.86
C VAL A 91 -16.54 -16.75 -17.38
N ASP A 92 -16.55 -17.99 -16.94
CA ASP A 92 -17.70 -18.88 -17.04
C ASP A 92 -18.64 -18.54 -15.88
N TRP A 93 -19.58 -17.63 -16.12
CA TRP A 93 -20.44 -17.10 -15.07
C TRP A 93 -21.31 -18.17 -14.39
N PRO A 94 -21.97 -19.10 -15.11
CA PRO A 94 -22.68 -20.20 -14.46
C PRO A 94 -21.79 -20.98 -13.49
N ALA A 95 -20.58 -21.37 -13.90
CA ALA A 95 -19.66 -22.10 -13.03
C ALA A 95 -19.17 -21.22 -11.86
N PHE A 96 -18.81 -19.96 -12.13
CA PHE A 96 -18.36 -18.98 -11.14
C PHE A 96 -19.38 -18.76 -10.02
N LEU A 97 -20.68 -18.73 -10.35
CA LEU A 97 -21.74 -18.49 -9.36
C LEU A 97 -21.99 -19.68 -8.43
N VAL A 98 -21.71 -20.91 -8.84
CA VAL A 98 -21.97 -22.11 -8.02
C VAL A 98 -20.94 -22.26 -6.88
N GLN A 99 -19.81 -21.55 -6.92
CA GLN A 99 -18.78 -21.54 -5.86
C GLN A 99 -18.23 -22.93 -5.49
N ASN A 100 -18.30 -23.89 -6.42
CA ASN A 100 -17.75 -25.24 -6.24
C ASN A 100 -16.87 -25.68 -7.41
N THR A 101 -16.77 -24.87 -8.46
CA THR A 101 -15.98 -25.18 -9.65
C THR A 101 -14.69 -24.38 -9.65
N THR A 102 -13.57 -25.07 -9.87
CA THR A 102 -12.28 -24.44 -10.11
C THR A 102 -12.11 -24.07 -11.58
N GLY A 103 -11.35 -23.02 -11.88
CA GLY A 103 -11.02 -22.65 -13.27
C GLY A 103 -12.16 -22.01 -14.04
N SER A 104 -13.21 -21.53 -13.35
CA SER A 104 -14.30 -20.73 -13.94
C SER A 104 -13.84 -19.31 -14.31
N LEU A 105 -12.67 -18.86 -13.82
CA LEU A 105 -12.05 -17.60 -14.21
C LEU A 105 -10.64 -17.86 -14.73
N LYS A 106 -10.35 -17.43 -15.96
CA LYS A 106 -9.04 -17.64 -16.60
C LYS A 106 -8.61 -16.46 -17.46
N LEU A 107 -7.31 -16.35 -17.71
CA LEU A 107 -6.78 -15.42 -18.71
C LEU A 107 -6.42 -16.18 -19.99
N THR A 108 -6.78 -15.61 -21.14
CA THR A 108 -6.42 -16.17 -22.45
C THR A 108 -5.47 -15.25 -23.20
N PRO A 109 -4.36 -15.76 -23.77
CA PRO A 109 -3.88 -17.15 -23.66
C PRO A 109 -3.25 -17.44 -22.27
N GLU A 110 -3.50 -18.62 -21.72
CA GLU A 110 -2.99 -19.02 -20.38
C GLU A 110 -1.45 -19.02 -20.33
N SER A 111 -0.81 -19.40 -21.44
CA SER A 111 0.66 -19.38 -21.59
C SER A 111 1.29 -17.99 -21.49
N SER A 112 0.50 -16.92 -21.54
CA SER A 112 1.01 -15.55 -21.35
C SER A 112 1.16 -15.15 -19.89
N VAL A 113 0.55 -15.88 -18.96
CA VAL A 113 0.57 -15.55 -17.53
C VAL A 113 1.97 -15.80 -16.97
N LEU A 114 2.59 -14.75 -16.45
CA LEU A 114 3.92 -14.80 -15.84
C LEU A 114 3.87 -14.81 -14.31
N TYR A 115 2.88 -14.14 -13.74
CA TYR A 115 2.75 -13.99 -12.29
C TYR A 115 1.30 -13.74 -11.92
N SER A 116 0.87 -14.30 -10.79
CA SER A 116 -0.44 -14.06 -10.21
C SER A 116 -0.39 -14.11 -8.70
N ASN A 117 -1.14 -13.21 -8.08
CA ASN A 117 -1.27 -13.16 -6.63
C ASN A 117 -2.59 -12.51 -6.21
N THR A 118 -3.22 -13.03 -5.16
CA THR A 118 -4.50 -12.50 -4.65
C THR A 118 -4.39 -12.13 -3.19
N LEU A 119 -4.72 -10.89 -2.86
CA LEU A 119 -4.88 -10.42 -1.48
C LEU A 119 -6.35 -10.60 -1.07
N VAL A 120 -6.60 -11.33 0.02
CA VAL A 120 -7.93 -11.66 0.53
C VAL A 120 -8.08 -11.12 1.94
N PHE A 121 -9.21 -10.48 2.23
CA PHE A 121 -9.59 -10.07 3.59
C PHE A 121 -10.55 -11.13 4.13
N THR A 122 -10.12 -11.93 5.10
CA THR A 122 -10.89 -13.09 5.57
C THR A 122 -11.74 -12.76 6.79
N ARG A 123 -11.14 -12.08 7.78
CA ARG A 123 -11.78 -11.81 9.07
C ARG A 123 -11.50 -10.41 9.58
N LEU A 124 -12.51 -9.81 10.19
CA LEU A 124 -12.35 -8.68 11.10
C LEU A 124 -12.46 -9.21 12.54
N TRP A 125 -11.37 -9.10 13.28
CA TRP A 125 -11.28 -9.47 14.69
C TRP A 125 -11.58 -8.27 15.57
N GLU A 126 -12.24 -8.53 16.70
CA GLU A 126 -12.48 -7.55 17.75
C GLU A 126 -12.11 -8.19 19.09
N TYR A 127 -11.43 -7.43 19.94
CA TYR A 127 -11.00 -7.91 21.25
C TYR A 127 -11.15 -6.80 22.31
N ASP A 128 -11.47 -7.22 23.54
CA ASP A 128 -11.47 -6.34 24.71
C ASP A 128 -10.03 -6.19 25.24
N ASP A 129 -9.43 -5.04 24.97
CA ASP A 129 -8.06 -4.72 25.38
C ASP A 129 -8.04 -4.13 26.81
N VAL A 130 -8.32 -5.00 27.79
CA VAL A 130 -8.48 -4.62 29.21
C VAL A 130 -7.28 -3.85 29.77
N ASN A 131 -6.07 -4.19 29.31
CA ASN A 131 -4.81 -3.60 29.78
C ASN A 131 -4.30 -2.45 28.90
N ASP A 132 -5.07 -2.02 27.90
CA ASP A 132 -4.70 -0.96 26.96
C ASP A 132 -3.31 -1.18 26.34
N THR A 133 -3.07 -2.36 25.79
CA THR A 133 -1.77 -2.74 25.22
C THR A 133 -1.73 -2.67 23.69
N ALA A 134 -2.89 -2.81 23.04
CA ALA A 134 -3.04 -3.04 21.61
C ALA A 134 -2.17 -4.21 21.08
N VAL A 135 -1.91 -5.22 21.91
CA VAL A 135 -1.16 -6.43 21.54
C VAL A 135 -2.06 -7.66 21.72
N PRO A 136 -2.89 -8.01 20.72
CA PRO A 136 -3.83 -9.12 20.84
C PRO A 136 -3.14 -10.48 21.09
N GLU A 137 -1.90 -10.64 20.65
CA GLU A 137 -1.09 -11.85 20.86
C GLU A 137 -0.80 -12.17 22.33
N HIS A 138 -0.89 -11.18 23.22
CA HIS A 138 -0.70 -11.35 24.66
C HIS A 138 -1.99 -11.51 25.44
N LEU A 139 -3.14 -11.45 24.76
CA LEU A 139 -4.45 -11.58 25.39
C LEU A 139 -4.90 -13.04 25.41
N PRO A 140 -5.62 -13.47 26.46
CA PRO A 140 -6.23 -14.79 26.47
C PRO A 140 -7.33 -14.89 25.40
N PRO A 141 -7.63 -16.10 24.90
CA PRO A 141 -8.71 -16.30 23.93
C PRO A 141 -10.08 -15.75 24.38
N SER A 142 -10.33 -15.70 25.69
CA SER A 142 -11.56 -15.14 26.26
C SER A 142 -11.72 -13.63 26.06
N SER A 143 -10.64 -12.90 25.71
CA SER A 143 -10.70 -11.48 25.38
C SER A 143 -11.19 -11.22 23.95
N PHE A 144 -11.21 -12.24 23.10
CA PHE A 144 -11.66 -12.11 21.72
C PHE A 144 -13.15 -12.39 21.64
N PHE A 145 -13.85 -11.51 20.92
CA PHE A 145 -15.21 -11.80 20.50
C PHE A 145 -15.21 -12.71 19.28
N GLN A 146 -16.38 -13.26 18.92
CA GLN A 146 -16.52 -14.01 17.68
C GLN A 146 -16.10 -13.12 16.48
N PRO A 147 -15.19 -13.60 15.61
CA PRO A 147 -14.75 -12.81 14.47
C PRO A 147 -15.90 -12.57 13.50
N TYR A 148 -15.87 -11.41 12.85
CA TYR A 148 -16.74 -11.14 11.71
C TYR A 148 -16.11 -11.80 10.48
N GLU A 149 -16.73 -12.89 10.03
CA GLU A 149 -16.31 -13.64 8.83
C GLU A 149 -16.72 -12.84 7.59
N LEU A 150 -15.76 -12.25 6.88
CA LEU A 150 -16.05 -11.35 5.74
C LEU A 150 -16.67 -12.09 4.55
N GLN A 151 -16.58 -13.41 4.51
CA GLN A 151 -17.32 -14.25 3.57
C GLN A 151 -18.83 -14.22 3.77
N ASN A 152 -19.31 -13.91 4.98
CA ASN A 152 -20.72 -13.90 5.34
C ASN A 152 -21.33 -12.49 5.26
N PHE A 153 -20.55 -11.51 4.83
CA PHE A 153 -21.01 -10.13 4.71
C PHE A 153 -22.01 -10.00 3.57
N THR A 154 -23.01 -9.15 3.80
CA THR A 154 -23.86 -8.67 2.71
C THR A 154 -23.17 -7.47 2.07
N TRP A 155 -22.60 -7.69 0.90
CA TRP A 155 -21.90 -6.66 0.13
C TRP A 155 -22.86 -5.82 -0.71
N ASP A 156 -22.59 -4.53 -0.80
CA ASP A 156 -23.34 -3.58 -1.62
C ASP A 156 -22.99 -3.71 -3.10
N ASP A 157 -23.90 -3.21 -3.95
CA ASP A 157 -23.73 -3.23 -5.40
C ASP A 157 -22.62 -2.26 -5.85
N LEU A 158 -21.53 -2.84 -6.34
CA LEU A 158 -20.37 -2.12 -6.91
C LEU A 158 -20.75 -1.16 -8.03
N ASN A 159 -21.83 -1.43 -8.77
CA ASN A 159 -22.27 -0.57 -9.87
C ASN A 159 -22.62 0.85 -9.39
N LYS A 160 -23.01 1.01 -8.12
CA LYS A 160 -23.40 2.31 -7.55
C LYS A 160 -22.21 3.20 -7.20
N THR A 161 -21.03 2.63 -7.00
CA THR A 161 -19.86 3.34 -6.47
C THR A 161 -18.68 3.38 -7.44
N LEU A 162 -18.89 2.87 -8.65
CA LEU A 162 -17.89 2.75 -9.69
C LEU A 162 -17.66 4.09 -10.38
N ASP A 163 -16.40 4.50 -10.48
CA ASP A 163 -15.96 5.66 -11.24
C ASP A 163 -15.02 5.20 -12.36
N PRO A 164 -15.52 5.09 -13.61
CA PRO A 164 -14.70 4.66 -14.75
C PRO A 164 -13.61 5.66 -15.12
N MET A 165 -13.79 6.95 -14.80
CA MET A 165 -12.84 8.01 -15.18
C MET A 165 -11.67 8.07 -14.20
N ALA A 166 -11.95 7.86 -12.91
CA ALA A 166 -10.92 7.79 -11.87
C ALA A 166 -10.35 6.37 -11.68
N TYR A 167 -10.91 5.36 -12.36
CA TYR A 167 -10.58 3.95 -12.18
C TYR A 167 -10.70 3.49 -10.72
N THR A 168 -11.77 3.92 -10.05
CA THR A 168 -12.02 3.61 -8.63
C THR A 168 -13.36 2.92 -8.43
N ALA A 169 -13.47 2.20 -7.31
CA ALA A 169 -14.74 1.64 -6.84
C ALA A 169 -14.73 1.54 -5.30
N LEU A 170 -15.91 1.56 -4.68
CA LEU A 170 -16.07 1.38 -3.24
C LEU A 170 -16.94 0.16 -2.96
N LEU A 171 -16.37 -0.89 -2.40
CA LEU A 171 -17.07 -2.09 -1.98
C LEU A 171 -17.39 -1.99 -0.49
N CYS A 172 -18.62 -1.73 -0.10
CA CYS A 172 -19.05 -1.72 1.29
C CYS A 172 -19.83 -3.00 1.64
N GLY A 173 -19.68 -3.48 2.86
CA GLY A 173 -20.40 -4.64 3.35
C GLY A 173 -20.72 -4.53 4.83
N ARG A 174 -21.71 -5.31 5.24
CA ARG A 174 -22.19 -5.36 6.61
C ARG A 174 -22.45 -6.79 7.07
N ASP A 175 -22.10 -7.04 8.32
CA ASP A 175 -22.48 -8.24 9.05
C ASP A 175 -23.98 -8.18 9.44
N ALA A 176 -24.59 -9.34 9.70
CA ALA A 176 -25.99 -9.42 10.13
C ALA A 176 -26.22 -8.97 11.59
N SER A 177 -25.15 -8.81 12.38
CA SER A 177 -25.24 -8.38 13.77
C SER A 177 -25.68 -6.92 13.94
N GLU A 178 -26.24 -6.62 15.11
CA GLU A 178 -26.64 -5.26 15.49
C GLU A 178 -25.48 -4.26 15.50
N SER A 179 -24.25 -4.74 15.72
CA SER A 179 -23.02 -3.93 15.62
C SER A 179 -22.86 -3.24 14.27
N PHE A 180 -23.38 -3.82 13.19
CA PHE A 180 -23.33 -3.29 11.84
C PHE A 180 -24.63 -2.61 11.38
N SER A 181 -25.61 -2.40 12.27
CA SER A 181 -26.90 -1.76 11.93
C SER A 181 -26.75 -0.40 11.24
N ASN A 182 -25.83 0.43 11.74
CA ASN A 182 -25.45 1.73 11.16
C ASN A 182 -23.98 1.78 10.74
N GLY A 183 -23.31 0.62 10.72
CA GLY A 183 -21.88 0.50 10.47
C GLY A 183 -21.57 -0.26 9.20
N SER A 184 -20.36 -0.08 8.66
CA SER A 184 -19.91 -0.79 7.47
C SER A 184 -18.41 -1.04 7.49
N LEU A 185 -17.99 -2.10 6.80
CA LEU A 185 -16.62 -2.29 6.37
C LEU A 185 -16.57 -2.05 4.86
N CYS A 186 -15.75 -1.09 4.44
CA CYS A 186 -15.59 -0.73 3.04
C CYS A 186 -14.16 -0.91 2.55
N LEU A 187 -14.03 -1.35 1.30
CA LEU A 187 -12.79 -1.45 0.54
C LEU A 187 -12.86 -0.47 -0.63
N LYS A 188 -12.15 0.64 -0.54
CA LYS A 188 -11.98 1.56 -1.68
C LYS A 188 -10.81 1.10 -2.53
N PHE A 189 -11.10 0.71 -3.77
CA PHE A 189 -10.12 0.33 -4.77
C PHE A 189 -9.79 1.50 -5.69
N SER A 190 -8.51 1.63 -6.03
CA SER A 190 -8.01 2.57 -7.06
C SER A 190 -6.93 1.89 -7.91
N ALA A 191 -6.95 2.11 -9.22
CA ALA A 191 -5.86 1.76 -10.13
C ALA A 191 -5.21 3.02 -10.70
N PHE A 192 -3.92 2.93 -11.03
CA PHE A 192 -3.15 4.09 -11.50
C PHE A 192 -2.52 3.85 -12.86
N ASP A 193 -2.52 4.88 -13.69
CA ASP A 193 -1.96 4.84 -15.03
C ASP A 193 -0.56 5.44 -15.09
N VAL A 194 -0.16 6.25 -14.11
CA VAL A 194 1.15 6.92 -13.98
C VAL A 194 1.65 6.89 -12.53
N GLU A 195 2.86 7.41 -12.31
CA GLU A 195 3.39 7.69 -10.98
C GLU A 195 2.71 8.90 -10.33
N GLY A 196 2.41 8.79 -9.03
CA GLY A 196 1.71 9.83 -8.29
C GLY A 196 1.46 9.46 -6.84
N ARG A 197 0.65 10.29 -6.17
CA ARG A 197 0.18 10.06 -4.80
C ARG A 197 -1.31 10.38 -4.70
N ASP A 198 -2.00 9.63 -3.85
CA ASP A 198 -3.37 9.99 -3.49
C ASP A 198 -3.37 11.25 -2.59
N GLN A 199 -4.40 12.08 -2.74
CA GLN A 199 -4.58 13.27 -1.88
C GLN A 199 -4.87 12.86 -0.43
N GLY A 200 -5.55 11.72 -0.24
CA GLY A 200 -5.82 11.19 1.09
C GLY A 200 -4.61 10.55 1.73
N TRP A 201 -4.44 10.78 3.03
CA TRP A 201 -3.40 10.13 3.83
C TRP A 201 -3.59 8.60 3.86
N PRO A 202 -2.49 7.81 3.85
CA PRO A 202 -1.10 8.22 4.04
C PRO A 202 -0.36 8.62 2.75
N SER A 203 -1.08 8.97 1.67
CA SER A 203 -0.49 9.47 0.41
C SER A 203 0.66 8.59 -0.12
N LEU A 204 0.44 7.27 -0.13
CA LEU A 204 1.41 6.30 -0.64
C LEU A 204 1.82 6.65 -2.07
N LEU A 205 3.13 6.58 -2.35
CA LEU A 205 3.66 6.68 -3.70
C LEU A 205 3.16 5.47 -4.48
N HIS A 206 2.48 5.71 -5.58
CA HIS A 206 2.01 4.69 -6.49
C HIS A 206 2.62 4.92 -7.87
N ASN A 207 2.62 3.86 -8.69
CA ASN A 207 3.01 3.92 -10.09
C ASN A 207 2.03 3.14 -10.98
N ALA A 208 2.26 3.16 -12.29
CA ALA A 208 1.40 2.49 -13.25
C ALA A 208 1.35 0.95 -13.07
N ASN A 209 2.24 0.35 -12.27
CA ASN A 209 2.25 -1.09 -11.98
C ASN A 209 1.60 -1.42 -10.62
N SER A 210 0.88 -0.47 -10.03
CA SER A 210 0.28 -0.60 -8.72
C SER A 210 -1.21 -0.26 -8.71
N SER A 211 -1.87 -0.78 -7.69
CA SER A 211 -3.25 -0.48 -7.30
C SER A 211 -3.28 -0.23 -5.81
N GLN A 212 -4.31 0.44 -5.30
CA GLN A 212 -4.48 0.76 -3.90
C GLN A 212 -5.80 0.21 -3.38
N LEU A 213 -5.77 -0.31 -2.15
CA LEU A 213 -6.95 -0.60 -1.34
C LEU A 213 -6.89 0.21 -0.06
N ARG A 214 -7.96 0.95 0.22
CA ARG A 214 -8.21 1.57 1.52
C ARG A 214 -9.33 0.82 2.21
N VAL A 215 -9.02 0.22 3.34
CA VAL A 215 -9.96 -0.40 4.26
C VAL A 215 -10.52 0.69 5.17
N VAL A 216 -11.84 0.71 5.34
CA VAL A 216 -12.55 1.65 6.21
C VAL A 216 -13.54 0.88 7.06
N LEU A 217 -13.45 1.01 8.37
CA LEU A 217 -14.44 0.53 9.33
C LEU A 217 -15.14 1.75 9.93
N ASP A 218 -16.38 1.99 9.54
CA ASP A 218 -17.11 3.23 9.86
C ASP A 218 -18.43 2.91 10.56
N GLY A 219 -18.69 3.55 11.69
CA GLY A 219 -19.97 3.48 12.40
C GLY A 219 -20.29 2.14 13.07
N VAL A 220 -19.34 1.21 13.16
CA VAL A 220 -19.58 -0.10 13.80
C VAL A 220 -19.70 0.07 15.30
N VAL A 221 -20.74 -0.47 15.92
CA VAL A 221 -20.90 -0.38 17.38
C VAL A 221 -20.03 -1.46 18.05
N PRO A 222 -19.02 -1.07 18.84
CA PRO A 222 -18.14 -2.04 19.49
C PRO A 222 -18.87 -2.80 20.61
N ARG A 223 -18.51 -4.07 20.78
CA ARG A 223 -19.09 -5.01 21.77
C ARG A 223 -18.57 -4.76 23.19
N SER A 224 -17.46 -4.03 23.34
CA SER A 224 -16.93 -3.53 24.61
C SER A 224 -16.46 -2.08 24.50
N ASN A 225 -16.46 -1.37 25.63
CA ASN A 225 -15.92 0.00 25.71
C ASN A 225 -14.40 0.08 25.49
N ARG A 226 -13.69 -1.05 25.53
CA ARG A 226 -12.25 -1.15 25.27
C ARG A 226 -11.94 -1.94 24.00
N SER A 227 -12.88 -1.94 23.06
CA SER A 227 -12.72 -2.73 21.84
C SER A 227 -11.64 -2.13 20.95
N ARG A 228 -10.76 -3.02 20.49
CA ARG A 228 -9.84 -2.76 19.39
C ARG A 228 -10.09 -3.78 18.29
N PHE A 229 -9.74 -3.39 17.07
CA PHE A 229 -9.94 -4.22 15.89
C PHE A 229 -8.59 -4.71 15.34
N SER A 230 -8.63 -5.85 14.66
CA SER A 230 -7.51 -6.41 13.90
C SER A 230 -8.07 -7.03 12.62
N LEU A 231 -7.29 -7.02 11.54
CA LEU A 231 -7.70 -7.49 10.22
C LEU A 231 -6.85 -8.68 9.80
N GLU A 232 -7.48 -9.81 9.50
CA GLU A 232 -6.81 -10.98 8.96
C GLU A 232 -6.73 -10.89 7.44
N LEU A 233 -5.51 -10.96 6.93
CA LEU A 233 -5.19 -10.94 5.51
C LEU A 233 -4.59 -12.28 5.11
N GLN A 234 -4.98 -12.77 3.95
CA GLN A 234 -4.36 -13.93 3.33
C GLN A 234 -3.93 -13.61 1.90
N VAL A 235 -2.78 -14.12 1.52
CA VAL A 235 -2.25 -13.99 0.18
C VAL A 235 -2.17 -15.36 -0.45
N VAL A 236 -2.82 -15.51 -1.59
CA VAL A 236 -2.81 -16.73 -2.38
C VAL A 236 -2.07 -16.45 -3.68
N GLY A 237 -0.95 -17.14 -3.87
CA GLY A 237 -0.17 -17.08 -5.10
C GLY A 237 0.00 -18.47 -5.71
N GLY A 238 0.46 -18.51 -6.95
CA GLY A 238 0.87 -19.74 -7.61
C GLY A 238 2.16 -20.31 -6.99
N THR A 239 3.20 -20.49 -7.80
CA THR A 239 4.48 -21.07 -7.34
C THR A 239 5.31 -20.13 -6.47
N GLN A 240 4.97 -18.84 -6.42
CA GLN A 240 5.77 -17.79 -5.77
C GLN A 240 4.85 -16.84 -4.98
N SER A 241 4.25 -17.34 -3.91
CA SER A 241 3.42 -16.54 -3.01
C SER A 241 4.25 -15.57 -2.16
N MET A 242 3.62 -14.50 -1.67
CA MET A 242 4.29 -13.55 -0.79
C MET A 242 4.47 -14.18 0.59
N SER A 243 5.71 -14.30 1.05
CA SER A 243 6.06 -15.06 2.27
C SER A 243 6.87 -14.28 3.29
N ARG A 244 7.40 -13.10 2.91
CA ARG A 244 8.26 -12.28 3.76
C ARG A 244 7.79 -10.84 3.78
N VAL A 245 7.86 -10.20 4.94
CA VAL A 245 7.69 -8.75 5.08
C VAL A 245 9.04 -8.09 5.33
N ASP A 246 9.43 -7.20 4.44
CA ASP A 246 10.60 -6.32 4.59
C ASP A 246 10.17 -4.97 5.15
N VAL A 247 10.99 -4.39 6.03
CA VAL A 247 10.74 -3.06 6.60
C VAL A 247 11.86 -2.12 6.17
N LEU A 248 11.54 -1.22 5.25
CA LEU A 248 12.44 -0.15 4.83
C LEU A 248 12.33 1.03 5.80
N ARG A 249 13.45 1.71 6.00
CA ARG A 249 13.54 2.92 6.82
C ARG A 249 14.03 4.07 5.97
N SER A 250 13.37 5.21 6.08
CA SER A 250 13.75 6.46 5.44
C SER A 250 13.66 7.58 6.47
N ILE A 251 14.48 8.62 6.32
CA ILE A 251 14.37 9.86 7.10
C ILE A 251 13.37 10.84 6.47
N ASP A 252 12.80 10.49 5.31
CA ASP A 252 11.78 11.28 4.62
C ASP A 252 10.38 10.93 5.14
N ASP A 253 9.71 11.92 5.74
CA ASP A 253 8.33 11.86 6.19
C ASP A 253 7.44 12.93 5.52
N GLU A 254 7.90 13.55 4.42
CA GLU A 254 7.23 14.69 3.75
C GLU A 254 5.75 14.44 3.46
N TYR A 255 5.42 13.23 3.00
CA TYR A 255 4.07 12.84 2.61
C TYR A 255 3.31 12.05 3.68
N THR A 256 3.98 11.67 4.77
CA THR A 256 3.35 10.97 5.89
C THR A 256 4.09 11.34 7.18
N PRO A 257 3.73 12.49 7.78
CA PRO A 257 4.48 13.05 8.90
C PRO A 257 4.70 12.04 10.03
N SER A 258 5.89 12.06 10.64
CA SER A 258 6.34 11.16 11.71
C SER A 258 6.51 9.68 11.35
N ILE A 259 6.26 9.28 10.10
CA ILE A 259 6.35 7.88 9.67
C ILE A 259 7.59 7.64 8.80
N PHE A 260 8.62 7.10 9.44
CA PHE A 260 9.95 6.84 8.85
C PHE A 260 10.14 5.39 8.38
N LYS A 261 9.06 4.64 8.21
CA LYS A 261 9.09 3.21 7.88
C LYS A 261 8.04 2.87 6.83
N VAL A 262 8.37 1.91 5.98
CA VAL A 262 7.45 1.30 5.02
C VAL A 262 7.60 -0.21 5.09
N SER A 263 6.48 -0.93 5.22
CA SER A 263 6.45 -2.39 5.24
C SER A 263 6.06 -2.91 3.86
N GLN A 264 6.73 -3.97 3.40
CA GLN A 264 6.56 -4.56 2.08
C GLN A 264 6.45 -6.07 2.22
N TRP A 265 5.25 -6.61 2.04
CA TRP A 265 5.04 -8.05 1.90
C TRP A 265 5.34 -8.44 0.45
N VAL A 266 6.43 -9.17 0.22
CA VAL A 266 6.98 -9.40 -1.12
C VAL A 266 6.96 -10.87 -1.50
N SER A 267 6.78 -11.15 -2.80
CA SER A 267 7.14 -12.43 -3.39
C SER A 267 8.60 -12.41 -3.79
N SER A 268 9.38 -13.32 -3.18
CA SER A 268 10.78 -13.54 -3.53
C SER A 268 10.89 -14.93 -4.15
N PRO A 269 11.47 -15.08 -5.36
CA PRO A 269 11.76 -16.39 -5.90
C PRO A 269 12.69 -17.16 -4.95
N VAL A 270 12.52 -18.48 -4.88
CA VAL A 270 13.42 -19.35 -4.11
C VAL A 270 14.85 -19.18 -4.67
N ASN A 271 15.78 -18.77 -3.81
CA ASN A 271 17.18 -18.34 -4.07
C ASN A 271 17.35 -16.83 -4.34
N SER A 272 17.89 -16.15 -3.33
CA SER A 272 17.79 -14.72 -3.00
C SER A 272 18.60 -13.72 -3.85
N THR A 273 18.61 -13.86 -5.17
CA THR A 273 19.17 -12.85 -6.09
C THR A 273 18.20 -12.42 -7.20
N SER A 274 17.01 -13.02 -7.26
CA SER A 274 16.00 -12.71 -8.29
C SER A 274 15.12 -11.51 -7.89
N PRO A 275 14.61 -10.73 -8.88
CA PRO A 275 13.81 -9.54 -8.62
C PRO A 275 12.48 -9.87 -7.92
N VAL A 276 12.01 -8.94 -7.07
CA VAL A 276 10.65 -8.97 -6.50
C VAL A 276 9.64 -8.98 -7.63
N LEU A 277 8.72 -9.94 -7.60
CA LEU A 277 7.72 -10.08 -8.67
C LEU A 277 6.45 -9.30 -8.35
N GLY A 278 5.94 -9.42 -7.13
CA GLY A 278 4.80 -8.64 -6.66
C GLY A 278 4.90 -8.33 -5.18
N TYR A 279 4.11 -7.36 -4.76
CA TYR A 279 4.15 -6.86 -3.40
C TYR A 279 2.78 -6.37 -2.92
N ALA A 280 2.62 -6.37 -1.59
CA ALA A 280 1.70 -5.50 -0.87
C ALA A 280 2.51 -4.58 0.05
N GLN A 281 2.34 -3.27 -0.07
CA GLN A 281 3.12 -2.26 0.65
C GLN A 281 2.21 -1.33 1.44
N TRP A 282 2.60 -1.02 2.68
CA TRP A 282 1.87 -0.06 3.52
C TRP A 282 2.84 0.71 4.42
N LYS A 283 2.39 1.87 4.88
CA LYS A 283 3.01 2.57 6.00
C LYS A 283 2.41 2.05 7.32
N PRO A 284 3.18 1.93 8.42
CA PRO A 284 2.70 1.40 9.70
C PRO A 284 1.84 2.43 10.45
N VAL A 285 0.81 2.94 9.77
CA VAL A 285 -0.12 3.96 10.27
C VAL A 285 -1.53 3.65 9.77
N ALA A 286 -2.50 3.90 10.62
CA ALA A 286 -3.92 3.93 10.36
C ALA A 286 -4.49 5.27 10.86
N TYR A 287 -5.74 5.57 10.53
CA TYR A 287 -6.36 6.84 10.88
C TYR A 287 -7.72 6.65 11.54
N ARG A 288 -7.98 7.46 12.57
CA ARG A 288 -9.19 7.36 13.40
C ARG A 288 -10.33 8.26 12.94
N ARG A 289 -10.14 9.04 11.88
CA ARG A 289 -11.18 9.92 11.30
C ARG A 289 -11.18 9.88 9.76
N PRO A 290 -12.33 10.19 9.12
CA PRO A 290 -12.44 10.22 7.65
C PRO A 290 -11.51 11.22 6.96
N SER A 291 -11.39 12.41 7.54
CA SER A 291 -10.50 13.48 7.09
C SER A 291 -9.43 13.70 8.16
N PRO A 292 -8.40 12.84 8.21
CA PRO A 292 -7.47 12.84 9.32
C PRO A 292 -6.57 14.05 9.32
N VAL A 293 -6.33 14.58 10.52
CA VAL A 293 -5.19 15.44 10.82
C VAL A 293 -4.08 14.62 11.50
N PHE A 294 -2.96 15.27 11.82
CA PHE A 294 -1.80 14.61 12.43
C PHE A 294 -2.17 13.80 13.68
N GLU A 295 -3.00 14.36 14.55
CA GLU A 295 -3.42 13.77 15.81
C GLU A 295 -4.33 12.55 15.63
N ASP A 296 -4.96 12.39 14.47
CA ASP A 296 -5.83 11.24 14.18
C ASP A 296 -5.05 9.99 13.75
N ALA A 297 -3.76 10.13 13.47
CA ALA A 297 -2.87 9.03 13.15
C ALA A 297 -2.71 8.09 14.36
N THR A 298 -2.72 6.79 14.09
CA THR A 298 -2.50 5.74 15.09
C THR A 298 -1.60 4.68 14.45
N PRO A 299 -0.54 4.18 15.12
CA PRO A 299 0.34 3.19 14.51
C PRO A 299 -0.40 1.89 14.19
N CYS A 300 0.09 1.13 13.22
CA CYS A 300 -0.35 -0.25 13.01
C CYS A 300 0.84 -1.21 12.96
N ARG A 301 0.58 -2.46 13.34
CA ARG A 301 1.57 -3.54 13.39
C ARG A 301 1.06 -4.71 12.56
N HIS A 302 1.98 -5.59 12.20
CA HIS A 302 1.64 -6.82 11.51
C HIS A 302 2.23 -8.01 12.26
N SER A 303 1.53 -9.15 12.22
CA SER A 303 2.10 -10.42 12.67
C SER A 303 3.18 -10.89 11.68
N THR A 304 3.94 -11.92 12.08
CA THR A 304 4.83 -12.61 11.14
C THR A 304 3.97 -13.37 10.12
N PRO A 305 4.27 -13.33 8.81
CA PRO A 305 3.57 -14.14 7.83
C PRO A 305 3.71 -15.63 8.13
N VAL A 306 2.59 -16.36 8.08
CA VAL A 306 2.55 -17.80 8.37
C VAL A 306 1.91 -18.57 7.21
N PRO A 307 2.44 -19.72 6.79
CA PRO A 307 1.78 -20.58 5.81
C PRO A 307 0.43 -21.09 6.33
N ILE A 308 -0.60 -21.03 5.49
CA ILE A 308 -1.95 -21.53 5.80
C ILE A 308 -2.26 -22.69 4.84
N ALA A 309 -2.66 -23.84 5.40
CA ALA A 309 -2.93 -25.04 4.62
C ALA A 309 -4.26 -24.98 3.86
N GLN A 310 -5.23 -24.22 4.38
CA GLN A 310 -6.56 -24.08 3.79
C GLN A 310 -6.61 -22.86 2.88
N LEU A 311 -7.31 -22.99 1.76
CA LEU A 311 -7.63 -21.86 0.90
C LEU A 311 -8.59 -20.91 1.60
N PRO A 312 -8.41 -19.58 1.43
CA PRO A 312 -9.37 -18.63 1.95
C PRO A 312 -10.73 -18.81 1.25
N PRO A 313 -11.84 -18.55 1.96
CA PRO A 313 -13.21 -18.73 1.48
C PRO A 313 -13.64 -17.62 0.52
N SER A 314 -12.93 -17.49 -0.59
CA SER A 314 -13.15 -16.48 -1.63
C SER A 314 -13.49 -17.13 -2.96
N GLY A 315 -14.62 -16.74 -3.56
CA GLY A 315 -15.04 -17.23 -4.87
C GLY A 315 -14.01 -16.92 -5.95
N LEU A 316 -13.33 -15.77 -5.87
CA LEU A 316 -12.28 -15.38 -6.81
C LEU A 316 -11.05 -16.30 -6.73
N VAL A 317 -10.65 -16.68 -5.52
CA VAL A 317 -9.52 -17.59 -5.29
C VAL A 317 -9.84 -18.97 -5.85
N LEU A 318 -11.01 -19.52 -5.50
CA LEU A 318 -11.45 -20.82 -5.98
C LEU A 318 -11.57 -20.84 -7.51
N ALA A 319 -12.14 -19.79 -8.10
CA ALA A 319 -12.34 -19.67 -9.53
C ALA A 319 -11.04 -19.60 -10.33
N TYR A 320 -10.00 -18.95 -9.79
CA TYR A 320 -8.74 -18.71 -10.51
C TYR A 320 -7.66 -19.76 -10.23
N TYR A 321 -7.37 -20.06 -8.96
CA TYR A 321 -6.28 -20.98 -8.58
C TYR A 321 -6.71 -22.44 -8.49
N GLY A 322 -7.98 -22.69 -8.19
CA GLY A 322 -8.43 -24.03 -7.84
C GLY A 322 -7.74 -24.54 -6.57
N GLY A 323 -7.18 -25.76 -6.60
CA GLY A 323 -6.61 -26.43 -5.42
C GLY A 323 -5.09 -26.32 -5.22
N GLU A 324 -4.31 -26.06 -6.26
CA GLU A 324 -2.83 -26.01 -6.18
C GLU A 324 -2.34 -24.57 -6.06
N SER A 325 -2.20 -24.08 -4.82
CA SER A 325 -1.67 -22.75 -4.55
C SER A 325 -1.00 -22.66 -3.18
N GLN A 326 -0.21 -21.62 -2.99
CA GLN A 326 0.44 -21.33 -1.71
C GLN A 326 -0.26 -20.17 -1.03
N THR A 327 -0.77 -20.43 0.17
CA THR A 327 -1.43 -19.42 1.00
C THR A 327 -0.54 -19.03 2.18
N THR A 328 -0.36 -17.73 2.37
CA THR A 328 0.31 -17.16 3.53
C THR A 328 -0.63 -16.16 4.19
N GLY A 329 -0.81 -16.24 5.50
CA GLY A 329 -1.62 -15.32 6.29
C GLY A 329 -0.79 -14.35 7.11
N LEU A 330 -1.36 -13.18 7.36
CA LEU A 330 -0.81 -12.12 8.20
C LEU A 330 -1.95 -11.31 8.82
N ASN A 331 -1.81 -10.95 10.10
CA ASN A 331 -2.76 -10.11 10.81
C ASN A 331 -2.25 -8.68 10.91
N MET A 332 -3.11 -7.71 10.63
CA MET A 332 -2.87 -6.29 10.86
C MET A 332 -3.57 -5.85 12.14
N THR A 333 -2.81 -5.38 13.13
CA THR A 333 -3.34 -4.85 14.38
C THR A 333 -3.19 -3.33 14.39
N PHE A 334 -4.17 -2.63 14.94
CA PHE A 334 -4.22 -1.18 14.93
C PHE A 334 -4.07 -0.63 16.35
N SER A 335 -3.45 0.55 16.43
CA SER A 335 -3.17 1.30 17.64
C SER A 335 -2.03 0.77 18.52
N ILE A 336 -1.71 1.58 19.54
CA ILE A 336 -0.71 1.31 20.57
C ILE A 336 -1.27 1.61 21.97
N THR A 337 -0.52 1.25 23.00
CA THR A 337 -0.79 1.63 24.39
C THR A 337 -1.05 3.13 24.53
N GLY A 338 -2.14 3.48 25.23
CA GLY A 338 -2.53 4.87 25.48
C GLY A 338 -3.33 5.52 24.35
N ASP A 339 -3.43 4.90 23.17
CA ASP A 339 -4.31 5.39 22.12
C ASP A 339 -5.79 5.20 22.53
N PRO A 340 -6.65 6.20 22.29
CA PRO A 340 -8.09 6.04 22.43
C PRO A 340 -8.64 4.78 21.74
N PHE A 341 -9.56 4.10 22.42
CA PHE A 341 -10.28 2.95 21.88
C PHE A 341 -11.19 3.36 20.71
N TYR A 342 -11.59 2.36 19.91
CA TYR A 342 -12.36 2.59 18.68
C TYR A 342 -13.65 3.38 18.91
N ASN A 343 -14.33 3.18 20.04
CA ASN A 343 -15.58 3.85 20.40
C ASN A 343 -15.49 5.39 20.46
N THR A 344 -14.29 5.95 20.51
CA THR A 344 -14.08 7.41 20.58
C THR A 344 -14.48 8.10 19.28
N THR A 345 -14.22 7.46 18.14
CA THR A 345 -14.53 8.02 16.81
C THR A 345 -15.44 7.12 15.98
N ASN A 346 -15.58 5.84 16.35
CA ASN A 346 -16.24 4.80 15.57
C ASN A 346 -15.74 4.76 14.12
N TYR A 347 -14.45 5.05 13.92
CA TYR A 347 -13.85 5.11 12.60
C TYR A 347 -12.40 4.61 12.64
N LEU A 348 -12.06 3.78 11.67
CA LEU A 348 -10.70 3.31 11.43
C LEU A 348 -10.48 3.18 9.93
N SER A 349 -9.37 3.71 9.42
CA SER A 349 -8.94 3.47 8.05
C SER A 349 -7.47 3.07 7.95
N TRP A 350 -7.19 2.18 7.00
CA TRP A 350 -5.85 1.69 6.70
C TRP A 350 -5.70 1.50 5.19
N THR A 351 -4.51 1.78 4.65
CA THR A 351 -4.28 1.76 3.20
C THR A 351 -3.10 0.85 2.86
N VAL A 352 -3.28 0.03 1.83
CA VAL A 352 -2.28 -0.88 1.27
C VAL A 352 -2.20 -0.72 -0.25
N LEU A 353 -0.99 -0.71 -0.77
CA LEU A 353 -0.68 -0.70 -2.20
C LEU A 353 -0.37 -2.13 -2.65
N VAL A 354 -0.98 -2.62 -3.72
CA VAL A 354 -0.71 -3.95 -4.30
C VAL A 354 -0.23 -3.77 -5.73
N GLY A 355 0.93 -4.35 -6.07
CA GLY A 355 1.52 -4.12 -7.40
C GLY A 355 2.51 -5.19 -7.85
N LEU A 356 3.02 -4.97 -9.07
CA LEU A 356 4.03 -5.79 -9.73
C LEU A 356 5.40 -5.09 -9.75
N GLY A 357 6.46 -5.85 -9.54
CA GLY A 357 7.85 -5.43 -9.63
C GLY A 357 8.39 -4.91 -8.30
N SER A 358 9.37 -4.02 -8.37
CA SER A 358 9.91 -3.35 -7.19
C SER A 358 8.86 -2.39 -6.60
N PRO A 359 8.57 -2.45 -5.29
CA PRO A 359 7.68 -1.49 -4.66
C PRO A 359 8.22 -0.05 -4.76
N PRO A 360 7.35 0.97 -4.93
CA PRO A 360 7.75 2.37 -4.89
C PRO A 360 8.50 2.73 -3.61
N VAL A 361 9.51 3.59 -3.74
CA VAL A 361 10.33 4.07 -2.62
C VAL A 361 10.23 5.58 -2.56
N ASP A 362 9.86 6.09 -1.38
CA ASP A 362 9.79 7.54 -1.15
C ASP A 362 11.18 8.18 -1.30
N SER A 363 11.21 9.37 -1.87
CA SER A 363 12.38 10.23 -1.97
C SER A 363 11.98 11.68 -1.70
N PHE A 364 12.92 12.44 -1.16
CA PHE A 364 12.72 13.85 -0.87
C PHE A 364 12.32 14.63 -2.12
N SER A 365 11.32 15.51 -1.99
CA SER A 365 10.96 16.40 -3.07
C SER A 365 12.13 17.31 -3.47
N PRO A 366 12.16 17.80 -4.72
CA PRO A 366 13.16 18.76 -5.17
C PRO A 366 13.24 20.00 -4.26
N LEU A 367 12.11 20.42 -3.69
CA LEU A 367 12.05 21.54 -2.74
C LEU A 367 12.82 21.22 -1.46
N VAL A 368 12.55 20.07 -0.84
CA VAL A 368 13.24 19.65 0.40
C VAL A 368 14.73 19.45 0.14
N LEU A 369 15.11 18.86 -1.00
CA LEU A 369 16.51 18.75 -1.42
C LEU A 369 17.19 20.11 -1.54
N VAL A 370 16.52 21.13 -2.11
CA VAL A 370 17.05 22.50 -2.19
C VAL A 370 17.21 23.12 -0.81
N ILE A 371 16.22 22.97 0.08
CA ILE A 371 16.29 23.47 1.46
C ILE A 371 17.47 22.83 2.20
N MET A 372 17.64 21.51 2.10
CA MET A 372 18.78 20.81 2.72
C MET A 372 20.11 21.27 2.12
N ALA A 373 20.20 21.40 0.79
CA ALA A 373 21.42 21.83 0.11
C ALA A 373 21.84 23.25 0.53
N VAL A 374 20.89 24.19 0.60
CA VAL A 374 21.18 25.58 1.01
C VAL A 374 21.45 25.65 2.52
N GLY A 375 20.60 25.03 3.33
CA GLY A 375 20.64 25.08 4.79
C GLY A 375 21.88 24.42 5.40
N LEU A 376 22.33 23.29 4.84
CA LEU A 376 23.53 22.59 5.30
C LEU A 376 24.79 22.97 4.51
N GLY A 377 24.64 23.22 3.20
CA GLY A 377 25.77 23.55 2.33
C GLY A 377 26.38 24.92 2.64
N THR A 378 25.56 25.93 2.94
CA THR A 378 26.07 27.29 3.21
C THR A 378 26.95 27.35 4.46
N PRO A 379 26.52 26.84 5.63
CA PRO A 379 27.38 26.80 6.82
C PRO A 379 28.66 25.99 6.60
N MET A 380 28.58 24.85 5.92
CA MET A 380 29.74 24.01 5.63
C MET A 380 30.78 24.75 4.79
N LEU A 381 30.33 25.49 3.77
CA LEU A 381 31.22 26.30 2.93
C LEU A 381 31.88 27.44 3.70
N ILE A 382 31.14 28.11 4.60
CA ILE A 382 31.69 29.17 5.46
C ILE A 382 32.77 28.59 6.37
N ILE A 383 32.54 27.42 6.98
CA ILE A 383 33.51 26.74 7.85
C ILE A 383 34.77 26.37 7.06
N LEU A 384 34.61 25.79 5.86
CA LEU A 384 35.74 25.41 5.01
C LEU A 384 36.58 26.62 4.58
N LEU A 385 35.94 27.69 4.08
CA LEU A 385 36.64 28.91 3.67
C LEU A 385 37.31 29.60 4.86
N GLY A 386 36.64 29.63 6.02
CA GLY A 386 37.20 30.13 7.27
C GLY A 386 38.43 29.34 7.70
N GLY A 387 38.34 28.01 7.68
CA GLY A 387 39.45 27.11 7.98
C GLY A 387 40.65 27.30 7.06
N VAL A 388 40.43 27.34 5.74
CA VAL A 388 41.48 27.61 4.75
C VAL A 388 42.14 28.97 5.01
N CYS A 389 41.35 30.02 5.28
CA CYS A 389 41.88 31.34 5.58
C CYS A 389 42.78 31.33 6.83
N VAL A 390 42.37 30.62 7.89
CA VAL A 390 43.17 30.47 9.11
C VAL A 390 44.46 29.70 8.84
N CYS A 391 44.42 28.59 8.11
CA CYS A 391 45.59 27.80 7.74
C CYS A 391 46.60 28.61 6.92
N VAL A 392 46.12 29.36 5.92
CA VAL A 392 46.98 30.24 5.10
C VAL A 392 47.62 31.34 5.94
N ARG A 393 46.88 31.93 6.89
CA ARG A 393 47.42 32.96 7.79
C ARG A 393 48.46 32.41 8.75
N LYS A 394 48.28 31.20 9.27
CA LYS A 394 49.21 30.55 10.19
C LYS A 394 50.52 30.10 9.51
N ASN A 395 50.45 29.70 8.24
CA ASN A 395 51.61 29.26 7.46
C ASN A 395 52.37 30.42 6.77
N ARG A 396 51.97 31.68 6.97
CA ARG A 396 52.81 32.81 6.55
C ARG A 396 54.01 32.90 7.52
N PRO A 397 55.27 32.87 7.02
CA PRO A 397 56.43 33.02 7.88
C PRO A 397 56.35 34.35 8.61
N GLN A 398 56.39 34.32 9.95
CA GLN A 398 56.61 35.52 10.73
C GLN A 398 57.99 36.08 10.36
N PRO A 399 58.13 37.37 10.03
CA PRO A 399 59.44 37.97 9.86
C PRO A 399 60.20 37.83 11.18
N GLN A 400 61.31 37.08 11.17
CA GLN A 400 62.24 37.02 12.30
C GLN A 400 62.88 38.41 12.46
N VAL A 401 62.28 39.23 13.32
CA VAL A 401 62.95 40.42 13.85
C VAL A 401 63.68 39.97 15.12
N TYR A 402 64.85 39.36 14.94
CA TYR A 402 65.84 39.22 16.00
C TYR A 402 67.11 39.89 15.50
N GLU A 403 67.35 41.13 15.91
CA GLU A 403 68.67 41.77 15.78
C GLU A 403 69.50 41.38 17.01
N PRO A 404 70.62 40.65 16.84
CA PRO A 404 71.57 40.45 17.92
C PRO A 404 72.33 41.76 18.18
N ILE A 405 72.37 42.16 19.44
CA ILE A 405 73.17 43.32 19.89
C ILE A 405 74.63 42.87 19.95
N ASN A 406 75.48 43.45 19.11
CA ASN A 406 76.93 43.55 19.33
C ASN A 406 77.41 44.93 18.87
#